data_AF-A0A259CEW8-F1
#
_entry.id   AF-A0A259CEW8-F1
#
_cell.length_a   1.000
_cell.length_b   1.000
_cell.length_c   1.000
_cell.angle_alpha   90.00
_cell.angle_beta   90.00
_cell.angle_gamma   90.00
#
_symmetry.space_group_name_H-M   'P 1'
#
loop_
_entity.id
_entity.type
_entity.pdbx_description
1 polymer ?
#
loop_
_entity_poly.entity_id
_entity_poly.type
_entity_poly.pdbx_seq_one_letter_code
_entity_poly.pdbx_strand_id
1 'polypeptide(L)'
;LPGDVVDLTGVPALRGITQGAGLRIGACTTWAEIAEAALPPALMALQQAALQVGGRQIQNAGTIGGNICNASPAADGIPPLLVLEAELELVSLTGTRRIALEQALIGPRKLALAPGEVLVAIHIPQPMLAGASAFHKLGTRSHLVISVVMGALWLAVEGGTITRARAAIGSCAPTARRLPALEQALTGQPIAEVQIDPAMILPVLAPITDIRATAEYRAQTAVSLLRRLCERIAG
;
A
#
# COMPACT_ATOMS: atom_id res chain seq x y z
N LEU A 1 -17.28 6.73 19.93
CA LEU A 1 -17.91 7.25 18.70
C LEU A 1 -19.25 7.85 19.11
N PRO A 2 -19.48 9.15 18.92
CA PRO A 2 -20.82 9.72 19.10
C PRO A 2 -21.68 9.45 17.85
N GLY A 3 -22.97 9.18 18.05
CA GLY A 3 -23.95 8.97 16.98
C GLY A 3 -24.20 7.49 16.62
N ASP A 4 -25.01 7.29 15.58
CA ASP A 4 -25.39 5.97 15.08
C ASP A 4 -24.20 5.21 14.51
N VAL A 5 -24.14 3.91 14.79
CA VAL A 5 -23.07 3.01 14.32
C VAL A 5 -23.68 1.96 13.43
N VAL A 6 -23.13 1.82 12.22
CA VAL A 6 -23.46 0.73 11.30
C VAL A 6 -22.31 -0.26 11.30
N ASP A 7 -22.57 -1.48 11.76
CA ASP A 7 -21.59 -2.57 11.75
C ASP A 7 -21.63 -3.31 10.40
N LEU A 8 -20.52 -3.27 9.67
CA LEU A 8 -20.35 -3.92 8.37
C LEU A 8 -19.84 -5.36 8.49
N THR A 9 -19.38 -5.80 9.66
CA THR A 9 -18.76 -7.12 9.85
C THR A 9 -19.75 -8.27 9.65
N GLY A 10 -21.04 -8.01 9.82
CA GLY A 10 -22.13 -8.96 9.58
C GLY A 10 -22.50 -9.14 8.10
N VAL A 11 -21.83 -8.48 7.15
CA VAL A 11 -22.14 -8.57 5.70
C VAL A 11 -21.10 -9.45 5.00
N PRO A 12 -21.40 -10.74 4.72
CA PRO A 12 -20.40 -11.68 4.19
C PRO A 12 -19.81 -11.27 2.83
N ALA A 13 -20.59 -10.59 1.99
CA ALA A 13 -20.16 -10.14 0.67
C ALA A 13 -19.03 -9.08 0.70
N LEU A 14 -18.79 -8.47 1.86
CA LEU A 14 -17.70 -7.50 2.07
C LEU A 14 -16.39 -8.16 2.50
N ARG A 15 -16.34 -9.48 2.65
CA ARG A 15 -15.15 -10.22 3.12
C ARG A 15 -14.67 -11.21 2.07
N GLY A 16 -13.37 -11.51 2.10
CA GLY A 16 -12.76 -12.54 1.28
C GLY A 16 -12.04 -12.00 0.05
N ILE A 17 -11.30 -12.90 -0.59
CA ILE A 17 -10.46 -12.62 -1.76
C ILE A 17 -10.95 -13.51 -2.89
N THR A 18 -11.23 -12.91 -4.05
CA THR A 18 -11.78 -13.61 -5.22
C THR A 18 -10.99 -13.25 -6.47
N GLN A 19 -10.74 -14.22 -7.32
CA GLN A 19 -10.03 -14.05 -8.58
C GLN A 19 -11.05 -14.00 -9.74
N GLY A 20 -10.78 -13.13 -10.71
CA GLY A 20 -11.57 -12.94 -11.93
C GLY A 20 -10.73 -12.27 -13.01
N ALA A 21 -11.20 -11.16 -13.59
CA ALA A 21 -10.42 -10.32 -14.52
C ALA A 21 -9.31 -9.49 -13.82
N GLY A 22 -8.80 -10.00 -12.71
CA GLY A 22 -8.01 -9.32 -11.70
C GLY A 22 -8.27 -9.99 -10.35
N LEU A 23 -7.99 -9.29 -9.27
CA LEU A 23 -8.22 -9.79 -7.92
C LEU A 23 -9.08 -8.79 -7.14
N ARG A 24 -10.16 -9.27 -6.53
CA ARG A 24 -11.06 -8.48 -5.69
C ARG A 24 -10.89 -8.88 -4.23
N ILE A 25 -10.60 -7.92 -3.37
CA ILE A 25 -10.50 -8.07 -1.92
C ILE A 25 -11.67 -7.32 -1.29
N GLY A 26 -12.55 -8.01 -0.56
CA GLY A 26 -13.64 -7.37 0.16
C GLY A 26 -13.10 -6.40 1.23
N ALA A 27 -13.75 -5.25 1.41
CA ALA A 27 -13.30 -4.20 2.33
C ALA A 27 -13.22 -4.65 3.80
N CYS A 28 -14.02 -5.63 4.21
CA CYS A 28 -14.02 -6.25 5.52
C CYS A 28 -13.05 -7.45 5.64
N THR A 29 -12.22 -7.71 4.64
CA THR A 29 -11.14 -8.71 4.75
C THR A 29 -10.11 -8.22 5.76
N THR A 30 -9.82 -9.07 6.74
CA THR A 30 -8.90 -8.78 7.85
C THR A 30 -7.44 -8.90 7.41
N TRP A 31 -6.53 -8.28 8.16
CA TRP A 31 -5.10 -8.44 7.91
C TRP A 31 -4.63 -9.89 8.11
N ALA A 32 -5.18 -10.61 9.08
CA ALA A 32 -4.85 -12.01 9.29
C ALA A 32 -5.18 -12.86 8.05
N GLU A 33 -6.35 -12.65 7.45
CA GLU A 33 -6.75 -13.36 6.22
C GLU A 33 -5.86 -13.01 5.03
N ILE A 34 -5.47 -11.74 4.87
CA ILE A 34 -4.56 -11.32 3.80
C ILE A 34 -3.18 -11.96 4.00
N ALA A 35 -2.68 -12.00 5.23
CA ALA A 35 -1.40 -12.60 5.57
C ALA A 35 -1.36 -14.12 5.26
N GLU A 36 -2.49 -14.81 5.44
CA GLU A 36 -2.59 -16.28 5.28
C GLU A 36 -3.11 -16.72 3.91
N ALA A 37 -3.58 -15.78 3.08
CA ALA A 37 -4.10 -16.09 1.76
C ALA A 37 -3.01 -16.61 0.81
N ALA A 38 -3.41 -17.52 -0.09
CA ALA A 38 -2.56 -17.95 -1.20
C ALA A 38 -2.59 -16.88 -2.31
N LEU A 39 -1.73 -15.86 -2.19
CA LEU A 39 -1.62 -14.75 -3.13
C LEU A 39 -0.39 -14.92 -4.04
N PRO A 40 -0.44 -14.43 -5.29
CA PRO A 40 0.71 -14.49 -6.19
C PRO A 40 1.87 -13.61 -5.68
N PRO A 41 3.12 -13.84 -6.13
CA PRO A 41 4.30 -13.07 -5.72
C PRO A 41 4.13 -11.55 -5.83
N ALA A 42 3.33 -11.10 -6.78
CA ALA A 42 2.98 -9.70 -6.97
C ALA A 42 2.36 -9.03 -5.74
N LEU A 43 1.66 -9.78 -4.88
CA LEU A 43 1.00 -9.28 -3.68
C LEU A 43 1.80 -9.52 -2.39
N MET A 44 3.02 -10.05 -2.50
CA MET A 44 3.89 -10.34 -1.34
C MET A 44 4.12 -9.10 -0.46
N ALA A 45 4.27 -7.91 -1.04
CA ALA A 45 4.34 -6.65 -0.28
C ALA A 45 3.10 -6.42 0.61
N LEU A 46 1.90 -6.76 0.11
CA LEU A 46 0.66 -6.60 0.87
C LEU A 46 0.59 -7.61 2.03
N GLN A 47 1.02 -8.85 1.81
CA GLN A 47 1.10 -9.86 2.87
C GLN A 47 2.13 -9.49 3.95
N GLN A 48 3.30 -8.99 3.54
CA GLN A 48 4.33 -8.48 4.44
C GLN A 48 3.84 -7.29 5.28
N ALA A 49 3.05 -6.39 4.68
CA ALA A 49 2.40 -5.32 5.43
C ALA A 49 1.36 -5.87 6.42
N ALA A 50 0.52 -6.81 5.98
CA ALA A 50 -0.52 -7.44 6.81
C ALA A 50 0.06 -8.09 8.09
N LEU A 51 1.21 -8.75 7.98
CA LEU A 51 1.95 -9.34 9.11
C LEU A 51 2.53 -8.31 10.09
N GLN A 52 2.66 -7.05 9.69
CA GLN A 52 3.31 -5.98 10.45
C GLN A 52 2.38 -4.86 10.91
N VAL A 53 1.11 -4.88 10.51
CA VAL A 53 0.07 -3.97 11.01
C VAL A 53 -0.28 -4.39 12.44
N GLY A 54 0.01 -3.52 13.41
CA GLY A 54 -0.30 -3.78 14.81
C GLY A 54 0.28 -5.09 15.33
N GLY A 55 -0.47 -5.77 16.21
CA GLY A 55 -0.20 -7.14 16.66
C GLY A 55 -1.29 -8.09 16.19
N ARG A 56 -1.16 -9.39 16.49
CA ARG A 56 -2.10 -10.41 16.00
C ARG A 56 -3.57 -10.11 16.32
N GLN A 57 -3.85 -9.54 17.49
CA GLN A 57 -5.20 -9.11 17.89
C GLN A 57 -5.74 -8.02 16.97
N ILE A 58 -4.90 -7.04 16.60
CA ILE A 58 -5.25 -6.00 15.62
C ILE A 58 -5.40 -6.62 14.24
N GLN A 59 -4.59 -7.60 13.88
CA GLN A 59 -4.65 -8.24 12.56
C GLN A 59 -5.92 -9.07 12.37
N ASN A 60 -6.39 -9.73 13.43
CA ASN A 60 -7.60 -10.55 13.41
C ASN A 60 -8.90 -9.73 13.29
N ALA A 61 -8.87 -8.44 13.64
CA ALA A 61 -10.07 -7.58 13.65
C ALA A 61 -9.99 -6.40 12.67
N GLY A 62 -8.79 -5.86 12.46
CA GLY A 62 -8.54 -4.74 11.56
C GLY A 62 -8.66 -5.18 10.10
N THR A 63 -9.39 -4.40 9.32
CA THR A 63 -9.67 -4.70 7.91
C THR A 63 -8.88 -3.80 6.97
N ILE A 64 -8.65 -4.28 5.75
CA ILE A 64 -8.01 -3.51 4.69
C ILE A 64 -8.84 -2.26 4.33
N GLY A 65 -10.16 -2.37 4.28
CA GLY A 65 -11.05 -1.24 4.02
C GLY A 65 -11.01 -0.21 5.13
N GLY A 66 -11.02 -0.64 6.39
CA GLY A 66 -10.89 0.26 7.54
C GLY A 66 -9.55 1.02 7.53
N ASN A 67 -8.46 0.37 7.13
CA ASN A 67 -7.16 1.01 6.97
C ASN A 67 -7.15 2.09 5.87
N ILE A 68 -7.79 1.81 4.72
CA ILE A 68 -7.94 2.76 3.61
C ILE A 68 -8.83 3.93 3.99
N CYS A 69 -10.02 3.67 4.54
CA CYS A 69 -10.96 4.71 4.97
C CYS A 69 -10.38 5.59 6.09
N ASN A 70 -9.54 5.01 6.95
CA ASN A 70 -8.82 5.78 7.95
C ASN A 70 -7.79 6.75 7.34
N ALA A 71 -7.28 6.46 6.14
CA ALA A 71 -6.39 7.32 5.35
C ALA A 71 -5.23 7.95 6.15
N SER A 72 -4.64 7.16 7.07
CA SER A 72 -3.49 7.64 7.83
C SER A 72 -2.27 7.76 6.93
N PRO A 73 -1.45 8.83 7.06
CA PRO A 73 -0.17 8.91 6.35
C PRO A 73 0.78 7.73 6.67
N ALA A 74 0.59 7.08 7.83
CA ALA A 74 1.37 5.93 8.29
C ALA A 74 0.60 4.59 8.17
N ALA A 75 -0.40 4.52 7.29
CA ALA A 75 -1.15 3.28 7.03
C ALA A 75 -0.34 2.31 6.17
N ASP A 76 0.14 1.22 6.76
CA ASP A 76 1.04 0.26 6.11
C ASP A 76 0.45 -0.45 4.89
N GLY A 77 -0.88 -0.56 4.81
CA GLY A 77 -1.58 -1.16 3.67
C GLY A 77 -1.54 -0.31 2.40
N ILE A 78 -1.29 1.01 2.52
CA ILE A 78 -1.44 1.92 1.39
C ILE A 78 -0.30 1.79 0.36
N PRO A 79 0.99 1.78 0.73
CA PRO A 79 2.06 1.65 -0.27
C PRO A 79 1.97 0.36 -1.11
N PRO A 80 1.73 -0.84 -0.54
CA PRO A 80 1.50 -2.05 -1.34
C PRO A 80 0.34 -1.91 -2.33
N LEU A 81 -0.77 -1.30 -1.91
CA LEU A 81 -1.92 -1.11 -2.79
C LEU A 81 -1.66 -0.05 -3.88
N LEU A 82 -0.87 0.97 -3.59
CA LEU A 82 -0.45 1.97 -4.59
C LEU A 82 0.41 1.34 -5.68
N VAL A 83 1.40 0.51 -5.31
CA VAL A 83 2.24 -0.16 -6.32
C VAL A 83 1.48 -1.21 -7.12
N LEU A 84 0.39 -1.73 -6.57
CA LEU A 84 -0.55 -2.62 -7.24
C LEU A 84 -1.62 -1.90 -8.08
N GLU A 85 -1.55 -0.57 -8.21
CA GLU A 85 -2.53 0.26 -8.94
C GLU A 85 -3.97 -0.04 -8.52
N ALA A 86 -4.18 -0.25 -7.21
CA ALA A 86 -5.48 -0.67 -6.69
C ALA A 86 -6.59 0.36 -6.96
N GLU A 87 -7.78 -0.13 -7.26
CA GLU A 87 -9.01 0.66 -7.37
C GLU A 87 -9.95 0.36 -6.21
N LEU A 88 -10.66 1.39 -5.75
CA LEU A 88 -11.65 1.30 -4.68
C LEU A 88 -13.04 1.20 -5.29
N GLU A 89 -13.78 0.13 -4.96
CA GLU A 89 -15.20 -0.02 -5.29
C GLU A 89 -16.05 0.64 -4.21
N LEU A 90 -16.75 1.70 -4.59
CA LEU A 90 -17.61 2.49 -3.72
C LEU A 90 -19.07 2.28 -4.13
N VAL A 91 -19.92 2.00 -3.15
CA VAL A 91 -21.36 1.78 -3.35
C VAL A 91 -22.15 2.78 -2.54
N SER A 92 -23.20 3.33 -3.13
CA SER A 92 -24.23 4.13 -2.47
C SER A 92 -25.61 3.68 -2.94
N LEU A 93 -26.66 4.34 -2.45
CA LEU A 93 -28.02 4.12 -2.93
C LEU A 93 -28.23 4.48 -4.41
N THR A 94 -27.35 5.31 -4.98
CA THR A 94 -27.47 5.78 -6.37
C THR A 94 -26.66 4.94 -7.36
N GLY A 95 -25.83 4.02 -6.87
CA GLY A 95 -25.10 3.07 -7.71
C GLY A 95 -23.71 2.73 -7.20
N THR A 96 -22.90 2.19 -8.11
CA THR A 96 -21.53 1.75 -7.85
C THR A 96 -20.57 2.52 -8.73
N ARG A 97 -19.43 2.93 -8.17
CA ARG A 97 -18.31 3.49 -8.94
C ARG A 97 -16.98 2.91 -8.49
N ARG A 98 -15.97 3.06 -9.35
CA ARG A 98 -14.56 2.78 -9.02
C ARG A 98 -13.73 4.05 -9.10
N ILE A 99 -12.75 4.17 -8.21
CA ILE A 99 -11.77 5.25 -8.21
C ILE A 99 -10.39 4.67 -7.91
N ALA A 100 -9.35 5.14 -8.61
CA ALA A 100 -7.98 4.73 -8.29
C ALA A 100 -7.63 5.14 -6.85
N LEU A 101 -6.97 4.26 -6.09
CA LEU A 101 -6.57 4.54 -4.71
C LEU A 101 -5.76 5.84 -4.62
N GLU A 102 -4.84 6.05 -5.56
CA GLU A 102 -4.02 7.27 -5.62
C GLU A 102 -4.87 8.55 -5.70
N GLN A 103 -5.96 8.53 -6.47
CA GLN A 103 -6.88 9.66 -6.60
C GLN A 103 -7.80 9.82 -5.39
N ALA A 104 -8.10 8.72 -4.69
CA ALA A 104 -8.95 8.74 -3.52
C ALA A 104 -8.25 9.39 -2.30
N LEU A 105 -6.92 9.33 -2.23
CA LEU A 105 -6.12 9.87 -1.12
C LEU A 105 -5.94 11.40 -1.23
N ILE A 106 -6.95 12.15 -0.80
CA ILE A 106 -7.00 13.61 -0.90
C ILE A 106 -6.36 14.37 0.28
N GLY A 107 -5.90 13.65 1.31
CA GLY A 107 -5.20 14.26 2.43
C GLY A 107 -5.06 13.35 3.64
N PRO A 108 -4.40 13.83 4.71
CA PRO A 108 -4.23 13.05 5.93
C PRO A 108 -5.59 12.83 6.58
N ARG A 109 -5.96 11.56 6.78
CA ARG A 109 -7.27 11.12 7.29
C ARG A 109 -8.45 11.57 6.41
N LYS A 110 -8.21 11.79 5.12
CA LYS A 110 -9.24 12.21 4.15
C LYS A 110 -9.20 11.33 2.91
N LEU A 111 -10.33 10.70 2.62
CA LEU A 111 -10.56 9.89 1.42
C LEU A 111 -11.68 10.55 0.60
N ALA A 112 -11.63 10.45 -0.73
CA ALA A 112 -12.62 11.01 -1.65
C ALA A 112 -13.94 10.20 -1.69
N LEU A 113 -14.58 10.05 -0.53
CA LEU A 113 -15.90 9.46 -0.35
C LEU A 113 -16.98 10.55 -0.42
N ALA A 114 -17.98 10.34 -1.26
CA ALA A 114 -19.19 11.14 -1.25
C ALA A 114 -20.12 10.73 -0.09
N PRO A 115 -21.03 11.61 0.35
CA PRO A 115 -22.02 11.26 1.36
C PRO A 115 -22.80 9.99 1.00
N GLY A 116 -22.88 9.05 1.94
CA GLY A 116 -23.58 7.77 1.76
C GLY A 116 -22.80 6.70 0.99
N GLU A 117 -21.56 6.96 0.59
CA GLU A 117 -20.70 5.93 -0.01
C GLU A 117 -20.07 5.02 1.04
N VAL A 118 -20.05 3.73 0.73
CA VAL A 118 -19.38 2.67 1.47
C VAL A 118 -18.31 2.05 0.58
N LEU A 119 -17.09 1.93 1.09
CA LEU A 119 -16.05 1.12 0.46
C LEU A 119 -16.40 -0.36 0.63
N VAL A 120 -16.69 -1.05 -0.47
CA VAL A 120 -17.11 -2.46 -0.43
C VAL A 120 -16.01 -3.42 -0.85
N ALA A 121 -15.09 -3.00 -1.71
CA ALA A 121 -13.97 -3.82 -2.16
C ALA A 121 -12.80 -3.00 -2.72
N ILE A 122 -11.66 -3.67 -2.81
CA ILE A 122 -10.45 -3.24 -3.45
C ILE A 122 -10.22 -4.15 -4.66
N HIS A 123 -9.99 -3.57 -5.84
CA HIS A 123 -9.68 -4.29 -7.07
C HIS A 123 -8.22 -4.10 -7.43
N ILE A 124 -7.53 -5.21 -7.68
CA ILE A 124 -6.18 -5.25 -8.23
C ILE A 124 -6.28 -5.64 -9.71
N PRO A 125 -5.86 -4.77 -10.64
CA PRO A 125 -5.91 -5.07 -12.06
C PRO A 125 -5.10 -6.32 -12.44
N GLN A 126 -5.58 -7.12 -13.41
CA GLN A 126 -4.89 -8.33 -13.87
C GLN A 126 -3.40 -8.13 -14.22
N PRO A 127 -2.98 -7.05 -14.92
CA PRO A 127 -1.56 -6.86 -15.25
C PRO A 127 -0.66 -6.75 -14.01
N MET A 128 -1.22 -6.35 -12.87
CA MET A 128 -0.48 -6.18 -11.62
C MET A 128 -0.27 -7.51 -10.87
N LEU A 129 -0.85 -8.62 -11.34
CA LEU A 129 -0.69 -9.94 -10.73
C LEU A 129 0.56 -10.70 -11.22
N ALA A 130 1.24 -10.23 -12.26
CA ALA A 130 2.33 -10.95 -12.93
C ALA A 130 3.75 -10.66 -12.39
N GLY A 131 3.93 -9.62 -11.56
CA GLY A 131 5.23 -9.24 -11.03
C GLY A 131 5.58 -9.88 -9.69
N ALA A 132 6.62 -9.37 -9.06
CA ALA A 132 6.98 -9.63 -7.68
C ALA A 132 7.01 -8.32 -6.90
N SER A 133 6.66 -8.35 -5.61
CA SER A 133 6.74 -7.16 -4.77
C SER A 133 7.36 -7.42 -3.41
N ALA A 134 7.89 -6.36 -2.81
CA ALA A 134 8.38 -6.38 -1.45
C ALA A 134 7.96 -5.10 -0.72
N PHE A 135 7.75 -5.25 0.59
CA PHE A 135 7.43 -4.19 1.53
C PHE A 135 8.50 -4.10 2.61
N HIS A 136 8.82 -2.88 3.01
CA HIS A 136 9.68 -2.63 4.15
C HIS A 136 9.08 -1.53 5.01
N LYS A 137 9.13 -1.76 6.31
CA LYS A 137 8.65 -0.83 7.34
C LYS A 137 9.76 -0.60 8.33
N LEU A 138 10.02 0.66 8.61
CA LEU A 138 10.87 1.10 9.70
C LEU A 138 10.01 1.77 10.76
N GLY A 139 10.17 1.36 12.01
CA GLY A 139 9.65 2.04 13.19
C GLY A 139 10.72 2.12 14.29
N THR A 140 10.36 2.71 15.42
CA THR A 140 11.26 2.84 16.59
C THR A 140 11.53 1.51 17.33
N ARG A 141 10.82 0.44 16.98
CA ARG A 141 10.98 -0.94 17.48
C ARG A 141 10.51 -1.95 16.43
N SER A 142 10.80 -3.23 16.61
CA SER A 142 10.52 -4.27 15.60
C SER A 142 9.04 -4.63 15.44
N HIS A 143 8.21 -4.48 16.48
CA HIS A 143 6.80 -4.87 16.47
C HIS A 143 5.90 -3.83 17.15
N LEU A 144 4.60 -3.87 16.86
CA LEU A 144 3.58 -3.01 17.49
C LEU A 144 3.92 -1.52 17.37
N VAL A 145 4.41 -1.09 16.21
CA VAL A 145 4.92 0.27 16.00
C VAL A 145 4.25 0.95 14.83
N ILE A 146 4.02 2.25 14.96
CA ILE A 146 3.60 3.10 13.85
C ILE A 146 4.84 3.41 13.01
N SER A 147 4.74 3.22 11.71
CA SER A 147 5.84 3.44 10.77
C SER A 147 6.39 4.86 10.86
N VAL A 148 7.71 4.95 10.91
CA VAL A 148 8.51 6.16 10.68
C VAL A 148 8.65 6.35 9.16
N VAL A 149 9.02 5.31 8.44
CA VAL A 149 8.96 5.25 6.98
C VAL A 149 8.53 3.85 6.60
N MET A 150 7.69 3.73 5.58
CA MET A 150 7.43 2.44 4.95
C MET A 150 7.41 2.61 3.43
N GLY A 151 7.73 1.55 2.71
CA GLY A 151 7.75 1.56 1.26
C GLY A 151 7.41 0.21 0.66
N ALA A 152 6.92 0.24 -0.56
CA ALA A 152 6.68 -0.94 -1.38
C ALA A 152 7.33 -0.75 -2.74
N LEU A 153 7.82 -1.85 -3.31
CA LEU A 153 8.35 -1.94 -4.66
C LEU A 153 7.70 -3.14 -5.33
N TRP A 154 7.26 -2.98 -6.56
CA TRP A 154 6.76 -4.04 -7.43
C TRP A 154 7.52 -3.97 -8.75
N LEU A 155 8.00 -5.11 -9.23
CA LEU A 155 8.76 -5.24 -10.47
C LEU A 155 8.19 -6.38 -11.30
N ALA A 156 8.08 -6.16 -12.61
CA ALA A 156 8.04 -7.22 -13.61
C ALA A 156 9.42 -7.33 -14.26
N VAL A 157 9.94 -8.54 -14.37
CA VAL A 157 11.30 -8.82 -14.85
C VAL A 157 11.25 -9.93 -15.88
N GLU A 158 11.87 -9.69 -17.04
CA GLU A 158 12.00 -10.66 -18.13
C GLU A 158 13.46 -10.72 -18.55
N GLY A 159 14.06 -11.91 -18.56
CA GLY A 159 15.47 -12.09 -18.95
C GLY A 159 16.48 -11.30 -18.09
N GLY A 160 16.13 -10.95 -16.85
CA GLY A 160 16.96 -10.12 -15.97
C GLY A 160 16.78 -8.61 -16.17
N THR A 161 15.94 -8.18 -17.11
CA THR A 161 15.61 -6.77 -17.35
C THR A 161 14.26 -6.42 -16.74
N ILE A 162 14.18 -5.28 -16.06
CA ILE A 162 12.94 -4.76 -15.51
C ILE A 162 12.05 -4.23 -16.64
N THR A 163 10.93 -4.89 -16.92
CA THR A 163 9.98 -4.46 -17.96
C THR A 163 8.96 -3.46 -17.44
N ARG A 164 8.67 -3.49 -16.13
CA ARG A 164 7.79 -2.51 -15.47
C ARG A 164 8.15 -2.39 -14.00
N ALA A 165 8.22 -1.16 -13.49
CA ALA A 165 8.44 -0.88 -12.07
C ALA A 165 7.31 -0.03 -11.48
N ARG A 166 6.97 -0.28 -10.21
CA ARG A 166 6.09 0.54 -9.39
C ARG A 166 6.67 0.70 -7.99
N ALA A 167 6.75 1.93 -7.50
CA ALA A 167 7.36 2.22 -6.21
C ALA A 167 6.52 3.24 -5.43
N ALA A 168 6.33 2.99 -4.14
CA ALA A 168 5.57 3.89 -3.27
C ALA A 168 6.22 4.03 -1.89
N ILE A 169 6.10 5.22 -1.31
CA ILE A 169 6.54 5.55 0.05
C ILE A 169 5.36 6.08 0.86
N GLY A 170 5.26 5.66 2.11
CA GLY A 170 4.36 6.18 3.12
C GLY A 170 5.08 6.89 4.27
N SER A 171 4.33 7.64 5.05
CA SER A 171 4.79 8.42 6.21
C SER A 171 5.85 9.51 5.94
N CYS A 172 6.13 9.81 4.67
CA CYS A 172 7.06 10.88 4.24
C CYS A 172 6.38 12.01 3.44
N ALA A 173 5.05 12.05 3.44
CA ALA A 173 4.23 13.10 2.83
C ALA A 173 2.82 13.07 3.48
N PRO A 174 1.95 14.07 3.25
CA PRO A 174 0.59 14.08 3.81
C PRO A 174 -0.27 12.84 3.45
N THR A 175 0.03 12.20 2.32
CA THR A 175 -0.49 10.89 1.92
C THR A 175 0.66 10.04 1.40
N ALA A 176 0.51 8.71 1.35
CA ALA A 176 1.50 7.87 0.67
C ALA A 176 1.56 8.24 -0.82
N ARG A 177 2.75 8.20 -1.42
CA ARG A 177 3.02 8.68 -2.78
C ARG A 177 3.68 7.61 -3.63
N ARG A 178 3.24 7.50 -4.89
CA ARG A 178 4.01 6.83 -5.93
C ARG A 178 5.23 7.65 -6.35
N LEU A 179 6.22 6.97 -6.90
CA LEU A 179 7.53 7.52 -7.27
C LEU A 179 7.77 7.41 -8.78
N PRO A 180 7.02 8.12 -9.64
CA PRO A 180 7.04 7.92 -11.09
C PRO A 180 8.42 8.15 -11.73
N ALA A 181 9.21 9.11 -11.22
CA ALA A 181 10.57 9.34 -11.70
C ALA A 181 11.49 8.13 -11.45
N LEU A 182 11.35 7.49 -10.28
CA LEU A 182 12.07 6.26 -9.96
C LEU A 182 11.58 5.10 -10.83
N GLU A 183 10.26 4.94 -10.97
CA GLU A 183 9.68 3.88 -11.79
C GLU A 183 10.16 3.93 -13.25
N GLN A 184 10.24 5.13 -13.82
CA GLN A 184 10.76 5.35 -15.15
C GLN A 184 12.25 5.01 -15.23
N ALA A 185 13.05 5.42 -14.25
CA ALA A 185 14.48 5.15 -14.23
C ALA A 185 14.82 3.66 -14.10
N LEU A 186 13.98 2.89 -13.39
CA LEU A 186 14.16 1.44 -13.23
C LEU A 186 13.75 0.65 -14.48
N THR A 187 12.76 1.13 -15.22
CA THR A 187 12.25 0.41 -16.39
C THR A 187 13.31 0.35 -17.50
N GLY A 188 13.57 -0.84 -18.02
CA GLY A 188 14.62 -1.12 -19.01
C GLY A 188 16.00 -1.41 -18.42
N GLN A 189 16.19 -1.27 -17.10
CA GLN A 189 17.47 -1.56 -16.46
C GLN A 189 17.62 -3.05 -16.13
N PRO A 190 18.85 -3.59 -16.12
CA PRO A 190 19.14 -4.88 -15.51
C PRO A 190 18.84 -4.83 -14.00
N ILE A 191 18.12 -5.82 -13.47
CA ILE A 191 17.75 -5.83 -12.05
C ILE A 191 18.97 -5.84 -11.11
N ALA A 192 20.07 -6.48 -11.54
CA ALA A 192 21.32 -6.57 -10.78
C ALA A 192 22.11 -5.26 -10.72
N GLU A 193 21.80 -4.29 -11.58
CA GLU A 193 22.54 -3.02 -11.73
C GLU A 193 21.73 -1.81 -11.26
N VAL A 194 20.59 -2.04 -10.61
CA VAL A 194 19.70 -0.97 -10.17
C VAL A 194 20.41 -0.02 -9.20
N GLN A 195 20.41 1.25 -9.56
CA GLN A 195 20.87 2.34 -8.70
C GLN A 195 19.71 3.28 -8.37
N ILE A 196 19.64 3.65 -7.10
CA ILE A 196 18.62 4.58 -6.60
C ILE A 196 19.26 5.94 -6.34
N ASP A 197 18.98 6.89 -7.23
CA ASP A 197 19.32 8.30 -7.06
C ASP A 197 18.28 8.98 -6.15
N PRO A 198 18.70 9.62 -5.03
CA PRO A 198 17.81 10.44 -4.21
C PRO A 198 16.98 11.46 -5.01
N ALA A 199 17.50 12.01 -6.11
CA ALA A 199 16.82 13.01 -6.93
C ALA A 199 15.49 12.50 -7.52
N MET A 200 15.34 11.18 -7.68
CA MET A 200 14.10 10.55 -8.18
C MET A 200 13.01 10.41 -7.11
N ILE A 201 13.36 10.61 -5.84
CA ILE A 201 12.51 10.33 -4.69
C ILE A 201 12.19 11.61 -3.92
N LEU A 202 13.22 12.38 -3.55
CA LEU A 202 13.10 13.52 -2.64
C LEU A 202 12.06 14.58 -3.08
N PRO A 203 11.89 14.92 -4.37
CA PRO A 203 10.96 15.96 -4.79
C PRO A 203 9.49 15.68 -4.48
N VAL A 204 9.09 14.41 -4.31
CA VAL A 204 7.70 14.06 -3.98
C VAL A 204 7.45 13.91 -2.48
N LEU A 205 8.52 13.97 -1.66
CA LEU A 205 8.42 13.86 -0.21
C LEU A 205 8.17 15.23 0.41
N ALA A 206 7.40 15.24 1.49
CA ALA A 206 7.18 16.38 2.36
C ALA A 206 7.04 15.89 3.82
N PRO A 207 8.11 15.31 4.40
CA PRO A 207 8.05 14.70 5.72
C PRO A 207 7.97 15.77 6.81
N ILE A 208 7.30 15.44 7.91
CA ILE A 208 7.26 16.27 9.12
C ILE A 208 8.26 15.75 10.15
N THR A 209 8.69 16.64 11.04
CA THR A 209 9.35 16.26 12.30
C THR A 209 8.29 16.02 13.37
N ASP A 210 8.38 14.89 14.06
CA ASP A 210 7.56 14.60 15.24
C ASP A 210 8.35 13.74 16.24
N ILE A 211 7.68 13.27 17.30
CA ILE A 211 8.28 12.44 18.35
C ILE A 211 8.89 11.12 17.84
N ARG A 212 8.52 10.65 16.64
CA ARG A 212 9.00 9.38 16.09
C ARG A 212 10.30 9.56 15.29
N ALA A 213 10.44 10.67 14.57
CA ALA A 213 11.63 11.00 13.78
C ALA A 213 11.61 12.44 13.23
N THR A 214 12.79 12.95 12.88
CA THR A 214 12.95 14.20 12.13
C THR A 214 12.57 14.05 10.66
N ALA A 215 12.19 15.16 10.02
CA ALA A 215 11.92 15.22 8.58
C ALA A 215 13.13 14.77 7.75
N GLU A 216 14.33 15.22 8.13
CA GLU A 216 15.58 14.84 7.48
C GLU A 216 15.84 13.32 7.55
N TYR A 217 15.68 12.74 8.74
CA TYR A 217 15.85 11.30 8.92
C TYR A 217 14.88 10.49 8.06
N ARG A 218 13.61 10.93 7.97
CA ARG A 218 12.60 10.29 7.12
C ARG A 218 12.98 10.36 5.65
N ALA A 219 13.48 11.50 5.18
CA ALA A 219 13.91 11.68 3.79
C ALA A 219 15.09 10.76 3.43
N GLN A 220 16.15 10.74 4.26
CA GLN A 220 17.31 9.87 4.05
C GLN A 220 16.92 8.38 4.11
N THR A 221 16.10 8.01 5.10
CA THR A 221 15.64 6.64 5.28
C THR A 221 14.79 6.15 4.11
N ALA A 222 13.93 7.00 3.54
CA ALA A 222 13.12 6.61 2.38
C ALA A 222 13.98 6.13 1.20
N VAL A 223 15.11 6.81 0.94
CA VAL A 223 16.06 6.41 -0.10
C VAL A 223 16.72 5.07 0.24
N SER A 224 17.26 4.93 1.46
CA SER A 224 17.91 3.69 1.90
C SER A 224 16.96 2.50 1.90
N LEU A 225 15.69 2.72 2.25
CA LEU A 225 14.65 1.69 2.26
C LEU A 225 14.38 1.16 0.86
N LEU A 226 14.27 2.03 -0.15
CA LEU A 226 14.02 1.63 -1.54
C LEU A 226 15.21 0.87 -2.14
N ARG A 227 16.45 1.23 -1.79
CA ARG A 227 17.65 0.45 -2.17
C ARG A 227 17.56 -0.99 -1.67
N ARG A 228 17.26 -1.18 -0.38
CA ARG A 228 17.07 -2.51 0.22
C ARG A 228 15.94 -3.31 -0.41
N LEU A 229 14.88 -2.64 -0.85
CA LEU A 229 13.78 -3.31 -1.56
C LEU A 229 14.21 -3.81 -2.94
N CYS A 230 15.03 -3.05 -3.67
CA CYS A 230 15.56 -3.48 -4.96
C CYS A 230 16.46 -4.71 -4.80
N GLU A 231 17.39 -4.66 -3.84
CA GLU A 231 18.27 -5.79 -3.50
C GLU A 231 17.44 -7.04 -3.17
N ARG A 232 16.41 -6.90 -2.32
CA ARG A 232 15.55 -8.02 -1.92
C ARG A 232 14.78 -8.68 -3.08
N ILE A 233 14.37 -7.91 -4.09
CA ILE A 233 13.67 -8.48 -5.26
C ILE A 233 14.68 -9.06 -6.26
N ALA A 234 15.91 -8.52 -6.31
CA ALA A 234 16.98 -9.01 -7.17
C ALA A 234 17.52 -10.39 -6.77
N GLY A 235 17.43 -10.75 -5.48
CA GLY A 235 17.92 -12.02 -4.93
C GLY A 235 19.17 -11.81 -4.08
#